data_AF-A0A3S3NMJ2-F1
#
_entry.id   AF-A0A3S3NMJ2-F1
#
_cell.length_a   1.000
_cell.length_b   1.000
_cell.length_c   1.000
_cell.angle_alpha   90.00
_cell.angle_beta   90.00
_cell.angle_gamma   90.00
#
_symmetry.space_group_name_H-M   'P 1'
#
loop_
_entity.id
_entity.type
_entity.pdbx_description
1 polymer ?
#
loop_
_entity_poly.entity_id
_entity_poly.type
_entity_poly.pdbx_seq_one_letter_code
_entity_poly.pdbx_strand_id
1 'polypeptide(L)' 'MTARVLIEGRYIVIYEPQMGGILVMAIVHGMRDPEHWL' A
#
# COMPACT_ATOMS: atom_id res chain seq x y z
N MET A 1 -13.29 -5.29 -7.94
CA MET A 1 -11.87 -4.95 -7.77
C MET A 1 -11.71 -4.38 -6.38
N THR A 2 -10.68 -4.78 -5.64
CA THR A 2 -10.47 -4.36 -4.25
C THR A 2 -9.01 -4.07 -4.06
N ALA A 3 -8.70 -2.81 -3.73
CA ALA A 3 -7.37 -2.38 -3.35
C ALA A 3 -6.93 -3.08 -2.05
N ARG A 4 -5.66 -3.44 -1.99
CA ARG A 4 -4.99 -4.03 -0.85
C ARG A 4 -3.87 -3.13 -0.37
N VAL A 5 -3.54 -3.28 0.89
CA VAL A 5 -2.48 -2.53 1.56
C VAL A 5 -1.43 -3.51 2.08
N LEU A 6 -0.16 -3.24 1.77
CA LEU A 6 1.00 -3.89 2.38
C LEU A 6 1.80 -2.82 3.13
N ILE A 7 2.20 -3.14 4.36
CA ILE A 7 3.01 -2.25 5.19
C ILE A 7 4.37 -2.91 5.38
N GLU A 8 5.43 -2.23 4.94
CA GLU A 8 6.82 -2.68 5.08
C GLU A 8 7.65 -1.56 5.73
N GLY A 9 8.03 -1.74 6.98
CA GLY A 9 8.68 -0.70 7.77
C GLY A 9 7.84 0.59 7.81
N ARG A 10 8.39 1.67 7.24
CA ARG A 10 7.72 2.99 7.14
C ARG A 10 7.06 3.23 5.80
N TYR A 11 6.93 2.22 4.96
CA TYR A 11 6.33 2.34 3.64
C TYR A 11 5.00 1.61 3.59
N ILE A 12 4.04 2.24 2.93
CA ILE A 12 2.76 1.61 2.60
C ILE A 12 2.67 1.48 1.09
N VAL A 13 2.37 0.27 0.65
CA VAL A 13 2.11 -0.04 -0.76
C VAL A 13 0.61 -0.29 -0.93
N ILE A 14 -0.02 0.51 -1.78
CA ILE A 14 -1.40 0.32 -2.21
C ILE A 14 -1.35 -0.37 -3.57
N TYR A 15 -1.98 -1.53 -3.67
CA TYR A 15 -1.95 -2.34 -4.89
C TYR A 15 -3.30 -3.01 -5.16
N GLU A 16 -3.52 -3.37 -6.42
CA GLU A 16 -4.65 -4.21 -6.83
C GLU A 16 -4.14 -5.54 -7.36
N PRO A 17 -4.68 -6.69 -6.90
CA PRO A 17 -4.42 -7.98 -7.54
C PRO A 17 -4.95 -7.98 -8.96
N GLN A 18 -4.12 -8.48 -9.88
CA GLN A 18 -4.47 -8.71 -11.28
C GLN A 18 -4.32 -10.19 -11.60
N MET A 19 -4.87 -10.63 -12.73
CA MET A 19 -4.61 -11.98 -13.22
C MET A 19 -3.11 -12.12 -13.53
N GLY A 20 -2.40 -12.93 -12.74
CA GLY A 20 -0.96 -13.18 -12.91
C GLY A 20 -0.02 -12.16 -12.25
N GLY A 21 -0.53 -11.20 -11.45
CA GLY A 21 0.35 -10.24 -10.79
C GLY A 21 -0.35 -9.24 -9.88
N ILE A 22 0.31 -8.11 -9.62
CA ILE A 22 -0.23 -6.97 -8.89
C ILE A 22 0.05 -5.67 -9.66
N LEU A 23 -0.88 -4.73 -9.62
CA LEU A 23 -0.64 -3.35 -10.04
C LEU A 23 -0.33 -2.52 -8.79
N VAL A 24 0.89 -1.99 -8.69
CA VAL A 24 1.24 -1.04 -7.64
C VAL A 24 0.74 0.34 -8.03
N MET A 25 -0.22 0.87 -7.27
CA MET A 25 -0.85 2.17 -7.55
C MET A 25 -0.11 3.31 -6.87
N ALA A 26 0.34 3.09 -5.64
CA ALA A 26 1.05 4.09 -4.86
C ALA A 26 2.03 3.44 -3.88
N ILE A 27 3.14 4.13 -3.64
CA ILE A 27 4.06 3.87 -2.54
C ILE A 27 4.12 5.14 -1.72
N VAL A 28 3.67 5.05 -0.47
CA VAL A 28 3.64 6.16 0.47
C VAL A 28 4.80 6.00 1.44
N HIS A 29 5.68 7.00 1.52
CA HIS A 29 6.67 7.07 2.59
C HIS A 29 6.03 7.67 3.85
N GLY A 30 5.91 6.89 4.90
CA GLY A 30 5.32 7.29 6.17
C GLY A 30 6.30 8.01 7.09
N MET A 31 6.77 9.18 6.68
CA MET A 31 7.44 10.11 7.61
C MET A 31 6.47 10.75 8.61
N ARG A 32 5.15 10.53 8.48
CA ARG A 32 4.15 10.85 9.51
C ARG A 32 3.47 9.57 9.98
N ASP A 33 3.34 9.49 11.29
CA ASP A 33 2.91 8.35 12.10
C ASP A 33 1.84 7.45 11.44
N PRO A 34 2.16 6.19 11.08
CA PRO A 34 1.22 5.26 10.42
C PRO A 34 -0.03 4.96 11.25
N GLU A 35 0.05 5.09 12.57
CA GLU A 35 -1.06 4.87 13.50
C GLU A 35 -2.24 5.84 13.30
N HIS A 36 -2.02 6.95 12.58
CA HIS A 36 -3.02 8.01 12.34
C HIS A 36 -3.56 8.05 10.90
N TRP A 37 -3.39 6.98 10.11
CA TRP A 37 -3.77 6.99 8.69
C TRP A 37 -5.19 6.49 8.42
N LEU A 38 -5.89 5.99 9.45
CA LEU A 38 -7.26 5.47 9.36
C LEU A 38 -8.18 6.23 10.33
#